data_AF-A0A958RDD3-F1
#
_entry.id   AF-A0A958RDD3-F1
#
_cell.length_a   1.000
_cell.length_b   1.000
_cell.length_c   1.000
_cell.angle_alpha   90.00
_cell.angle_beta   90.00
_cell.angle_gamma   90.00
#
_symmetry.space_group_name_H-M   'P 1'
#
loop_
_entity.id
_entity.type
_entity.pdbx_description
1 polymer ?
#
loop_
_entity_poly.entity_id
_entity_poly.type
_entity_poly.pdbx_seq_one_letter_code
_entity_poly.pdbx_strand_id
1 'polypeptide(L)'
;MRILLSIFVFAFTMAAQADFACKGQFQLTDTAGKTTIQEIELATEYEDPNLIKVSGDIGEYHFMVRGNKLSQEYLMMITLGPYYQNGVTAATTWNASGSMRVARVDGNNVYRVLCQKQPN
;
A
#
# COMPACT_ATOMS: atom_id res chain seq x y z
N MET A 1 -14.05 46.87 32.12
CA MET A 1 -13.85 45.41 32.04
C MET A 1 -14.30 44.95 30.66
N ARG A 2 -13.39 44.81 29.70
CA ARG A 2 -13.70 44.40 28.32
C ARG A 2 -13.41 42.91 28.18
N ILE A 3 -14.46 42.13 27.97
CA ILE A 3 -14.39 40.67 27.74
C ILE A 3 -13.96 40.47 26.29
N LEU A 4 -12.71 40.05 26.09
CA LEU A 4 -12.17 39.62 24.80
C LEU A 4 -12.75 38.25 24.46
N LEU A 5 -13.72 38.23 23.54
CA LEU A 5 -14.32 37.02 22.98
C LEU A 5 -13.28 36.34 22.06
N SER A 6 -12.58 35.34 22.58
CA SER A 6 -11.62 34.55 21.79
C SER A 6 -12.38 33.53 20.95
N ILE A 7 -12.56 33.84 19.67
CA ILE A 7 -13.13 32.91 18.68
C ILE A 7 -12.07 31.84 18.40
N PHE A 8 -12.29 30.65 18.94
CA PHE A 8 -11.52 29.44 18.60
C PHE A 8 -11.96 28.98 17.21
N VAL A 9 -11.23 29.37 16.17
CA VAL A 9 -11.39 28.83 14.82
C VAL A 9 -10.80 27.42 14.82
N PHE A 10 -11.67 26.41 14.93
CA PHE A 10 -11.31 25.02 14.65
C PHE A 10 -11.07 24.89 13.14
N ALA A 11 -9.81 24.97 12.73
CA ALA A 11 -9.39 24.59 11.39
C ALA A 11 -9.50 23.06 11.27
N PHE A 12 -10.60 22.59 10.68
CA PHE A 12 -10.69 21.22 10.20
C PHE A 12 -9.72 21.07 9.03
N THR A 13 -8.55 20.52 9.30
CA THR A 13 -7.64 20.08 8.24
C THR A 13 -8.30 18.91 7.52
N MET A 14 -8.83 19.15 6.32
CA MET A 14 -9.23 18.08 5.42
C MET A 14 -7.97 17.30 5.04
N ALA A 15 -7.75 16.15 5.66
CA ALA A 15 -6.81 15.18 5.14
C ALA A 15 -7.34 14.75 3.77
N ALA A 16 -6.60 15.05 2.70
CA ALA A 16 -6.91 14.52 1.39
C ALA A 16 -6.89 12.98 1.49
N GLN A 17 -8.06 12.37 1.44
CA GLN A 17 -8.20 10.92 1.55
C GLN A 17 -7.65 10.29 0.27
N ALA A 18 -6.70 9.37 0.39
CA ALA A 18 -6.15 8.68 -0.77
C ALA A 18 -7.24 7.81 -1.44
N ASP A 19 -7.28 7.82 -2.78
CA ASP A 19 -8.31 7.11 -3.58
C ASP A 19 -8.33 5.59 -3.34
N PHE A 20 -7.25 5.05 -2.80
CA PHE A 20 -7.12 3.68 -2.35
C PHE A 20 -6.07 3.56 -1.24
N ALA A 21 -6.14 2.46 -0.49
CA ALA A 21 -5.13 2.07 0.47
C ALA A 21 -4.49 0.76 0.04
N CYS A 22 -3.19 0.62 0.31
CA CYS A 22 -2.45 -0.60 0.04
C CYS A 22 -1.77 -1.12 1.30
N LYS A 23 -1.69 -2.44 1.40
CA LYS A 23 -0.95 -3.14 2.46
C LYS A 23 0.02 -4.16 1.89
N GLY A 24 1.19 -4.22 2.50
CA GLY A 24 2.11 -5.35 2.38
C GLY A 24 1.72 -6.42 3.39
N GLN A 25 1.78 -7.68 2.99
CA GLN A 25 1.55 -8.83 3.87
C GLN A 25 2.67 -9.85 3.69
N PHE A 26 3.18 -10.35 4.81
CA PHE A 26 4.06 -11.52 4.87
C PHE A 26 3.38 -12.62 5.68
N GLN A 27 3.31 -13.81 5.12
CA GLN A 27 2.77 -15.00 5.75
C GLN A 27 3.84 -16.11 5.77
N LEU A 28 4.10 -16.68 6.93
CA LEU A 28 4.95 -17.85 7.12
C LEU A 28 4.11 -19.01 7.63
N THR A 29 4.19 -20.17 6.98
CA THR A 29 3.61 -21.43 7.48
C THR A 29 4.72 -22.35 7.97
N ASP A 30 4.75 -22.68 9.26
CA ASP A 30 5.78 -23.56 9.82
C ASP A 30 5.56 -25.03 9.42
N THR A 31 6.51 -25.89 9.78
CA THR A 31 6.45 -27.34 9.48
C THR A 31 5.32 -28.08 10.20
N ALA A 32 4.72 -27.47 11.23
CA ALA A 32 3.55 -27.99 11.93
C ALA A 32 2.24 -27.47 11.31
N GLY A 33 2.31 -26.64 10.26
CA GLY A 33 1.17 -26.03 9.58
C GLY A 33 0.64 -24.77 10.26
N LYS A 34 1.27 -24.27 11.33
CA LYS A 34 0.87 -23.03 11.99
C LYS A 34 1.30 -21.85 11.13
N THR A 35 0.40 -20.89 10.99
CA THR A 35 0.61 -19.71 10.16
C THR A 35 0.82 -18.45 11.00
N THR A 36 1.84 -17.67 10.67
CA THR A 36 2.09 -16.33 11.21
C THR A 36 1.94 -15.30 10.10
N ILE A 37 1.21 -14.21 10.38
CA ILE A 37 0.96 -13.13 9.42
C ILE A 37 1.50 -11.83 10.01
N GLN A 38 2.25 -11.09 9.19
CA GLN A 38 2.67 -9.71 9.43
C GLN A 38 2.09 -8.83 8.33
N GLU A 39 1.58 -7.67 8.69
CA GLU A 39 1.03 -6.69 7.75
C GLU A 39 1.59 -5.30 8.03
N ILE A 40 1.78 -4.50 6.99
CA ILE A 40 2.08 -3.08 7.07
C ILE A 40 1.16 -2.31 6.13
N GLU A 41 0.78 -1.11 6.52
CA GLU A 41 0.22 -0.15 5.59
C GLU A 41 1.35 0.44 4.74
N LEU A 42 1.14 0.51 3.43
CA LEU A 42 2.12 1.11 2.52
C LEU A 42 1.89 2.62 2.48
N ALA A 43 2.96 3.38 2.70
CA ALA A 43 2.89 4.83 2.67
C ALA A 43 2.62 5.31 1.25
N THR A 44 1.70 6.27 1.11
CA THR A 44 1.40 6.90 -0.18
C THR A 44 2.31 8.09 -0.42
N GLU A 45 3.02 8.04 -1.55
CA GLU A 45 3.86 9.09 -2.08
C GLU A 45 3.24 9.57 -3.41
N TYR A 46 2.92 10.86 -3.49
CA TYR A 46 2.47 11.46 -4.75
C TYR A 46 3.68 12.07 -5.46
N GLU A 47 4.10 11.46 -6.58
CA GLU A 47 5.13 12.02 -7.46
C GLU A 47 4.56 13.19 -8.28
N ASP A 48 3.29 13.08 -8.66
CA ASP A 48 2.49 14.03 -9.45
C ASP A 48 1.00 13.87 -9.05
N PRO A 49 0.10 14.87 -9.26
CA PRO A 49 -1.34 14.69 -9.02
C PRO A 49 -1.95 13.40 -9.62
N ASN A 50 -1.42 12.93 -10.75
CA ASN A 50 -1.88 11.73 -11.44
C ASN A 50 -0.99 10.51 -11.23
N LEU A 51 0.23 10.66 -10.72
CA LEU A 51 1.16 9.55 -10.49
C LEU A 51 1.20 9.22 -9.01
N ILE A 52 0.79 8.00 -8.70
CA ILE A 52 0.84 7.47 -7.34
C ILE A 52 1.98 6.49 -7.26
N LYS A 53 2.72 6.58 -6.17
CA LYS A 53 3.61 5.54 -5.68
C LYS A 53 3.17 5.19 -4.25
N VAL A 54 3.07 3.92 -3.93
CA VAL A 54 2.97 3.45 -2.54
C VAL A 54 4.08 2.46 -2.30
N SER A 55 4.73 2.54 -1.15
CA SER A 55 5.80 1.60 -0.83
C SER A 55 6.00 1.38 0.67
N GLY A 56 6.69 0.29 0.99
CA GLY A 56 7.06 -0.08 2.35
C GLY A 56 7.81 -1.41 2.38
N ASP A 57 8.40 -1.71 3.53
CA ASP A 57 9.28 -2.87 3.71
C ASP A 57 8.78 -3.80 4.83
N ILE A 58 8.80 -5.11 4.59
CA ILE A 58 8.66 -6.14 5.62
C ILE A 58 9.91 -7.03 5.59
N GLY A 59 10.74 -6.93 6.62
CA GLY A 59 12.01 -7.63 6.66
C GLY A 59 12.91 -7.20 5.50
N GLU A 60 13.34 -8.16 4.67
CA GLU A 60 14.16 -7.89 3.48
C GLU A 60 13.34 -7.63 2.21
N TYR A 61 12.01 -7.64 2.29
CA TYR A 61 11.14 -7.47 1.12
C TYR A 61 10.59 -6.06 1.03
N HIS A 62 10.77 -5.46 -0.14
CA HIS A 62 10.20 -4.18 -0.51
C HIS A 62 8.97 -4.37 -1.41
N PHE A 63 7.89 -3.73 -0.99
CA PHE A 63 6.60 -3.73 -1.67
C PHE A 63 6.40 -2.36 -2.30
N MET A 64 6.06 -2.33 -3.59
CA MET A 64 5.79 -1.09 -4.30
C MET A 64 4.58 -1.23 -5.23
N VAL A 65 3.76 -0.20 -5.28
CA VAL A 65 2.78 -0.01 -6.35
C VAL A 65 2.99 1.34 -6.97
N ARG A 66 3.05 1.39 -8.29
CA ARG A 66 3.16 2.62 -9.07
C ARG A 66 2.08 2.64 -10.12
N GLY A 67 1.42 3.76 -10.34
CA GLY A 67 0.40 3.82 -11.38
C GLY A 67 -0.05 5.23 -11.70
N ASN A 68 -0.85 5.31 -12.77
CA ASN A 68 -1.46 6.55 -13.22
C ASN A 68 -2.96 6.54 -12.93
N LYS A 69 -3.46 7.55 -12.20
CA LYS A 69 -4.89 7.69 -11.83
C LYS A 69 -5.81 7.77 -13.05
N LEU A 70 -5.34 8.38 -14.14
CA LEU A 70 -6.14 8.58 -15.36
C LEU A 70 -6.23 7.31 -16.20
N SER A 71 -5.12 6.60 -16.42
CA SER A 71 -5.14 5.35 -17.20
C SER A 71 -5.65 4.16 -16.40
N GLN A 72 -5.67 4.25 -15.06
CA GLN A 72 -5.99 3.15 -14.15
C GLN A 72 -5.12 1.90 -14.34
N GLU A 73 -3.91 2.09 -14.86
CA GLU A 73 -2.90 1.06 -15.01
C GLU A 73 -1.91 1.15 -13.85
N TYR A 74 -1.68 0.01 -13.20
CA TYR A 74 -0.80 -0.08 -12.04
C TYR A 74 0.23 -1.16 -12.24
N LEU A 75 1.45 -0.88 -11.80
CA LEU A 75 2.55 -1.81 -11.70
C LEU A 75 2.76 -2.13 -10.22
N MET A 76 2.63 -3.40 -9.86
CA MET A 76 2.90 -3.90 -8.52
C MET A 76 4.20 -4.69 -8.50
N MET A 77 5.01 -4.46 -7.48
CA MET A 77 6.34 -5.04 -7.31
C MET A 77 6.51 -5.58 -5.90
N ILE A 78 7.10 -6.78 -5.80
CA ILE A 78 7.62 -7.35 -4.55
C ILE A 78 9.05 -7.75 -4.84
N THR A 79 10.01 -7.09 -4.20
CA THR A 79 11.45 -7.25 -4.46
C THR A 79 12.19 -7.62 -3.17
N LEU A 80 13.23 -8.44 -3.28
CA LEU A 80 14.04 -8.95 -2.17
C LEU A 80 15.38 -8.21 -2.10
N GLY A 81 15.76 -7.87 -0.88
CA GLY A 81 17.08 -7.41 -0.48
C GLY A 81 17.35 -5.94 -0.83
N PRO A 82 18.48 -5.40 -0.34
CA PRO A 82 18.83 -3.99 -0.53
C PRO A 82 19.18 -3.66 -1.99
N TYR A 83 19.43 -4.68 -2.83
CA TYR A 83 19.79 -4.51 -4.24
C TYR A 83 18.61 -4.67 -5.20
N TYR A 84 17.44 -5.09 -4.72
CA TYR A 84 16.18 -5.19 -5.47
C TYR A 84 16.24 -6.01 -6.79
N GLN A 85 17.18 -6.96 -6.92
CA GLN A 85 17.39 -7.72 -8.16
C GLN A 85 16.47 -8.93 -8.32
N ASN A 86 15.94 -9.45 -7.22
CA ASN A 86 15.07 -10.62 -7.21
C ASN A 86 13.67 -10.21 -6.81
N GLY A 87 12.66 -10.52 -7.62
CA GLY A 87 11.31 -10.08 -7.31
C GLY A 87 10.24 -10.62 -8.24
N VAL A 88 9.02 -10.15 -8.04
CA VAL A 88 7.93 -10.26 -9.02
C VAL A 88 7.47 -8.86 -9.35
N THR A 89 7.19 -8.64 -10.63
CA THR A 89 6.57 -7.43 -11.15
C THR A 89 5.35 -7.85 -11.95
N ALA A 90 4.21 -7.20 -11.73
CA ALA A 90 3.01 -7.46 -12.49
C ALA A 90 2.25 -6.18 -12.78
N ALA A 91 1.82 -6.03 -14.03
CA ALA A 91 0.82 -5.05 -14.39
C ALA A 91 -0.55 -5.54 -13.91
N THR A 92 -1.33 -4.66 -13.30
CA THR A 92 -2.63 -4.98 -12.73
C THR A 92 -3.60 -3.82 -12.92
N THR A 93 -4.88 -4.17 -12.94
CA THR A 93 -6.00 -3.24 -12.97
C THR A 93 -6.98 -3.63 -11.88
N TRP A 94 -7.82 -2.69 -11.45
CA TRP A 94 -8.89 -2.96 -10.50
C TRP A 94 -9.81 -4.07 -11.00
N ASN A 95 -10.05 -5.07 -10.15
CA ASN A 95 -11.12 -6.04 -10.43
C ASN A 95 -12.51 -5.44 -10.11
N ALA A 96 -13.56 -6.21 -10.35
CA ALA A 96 -14.95 -5.80 -10.10
C ALA A 96 -15.24 -5.40 -8.64
N SER A 97 -14.47 -5.91 -7.67
CA SER A 97 -14.57 -5.54 -6.24
C SER A 97 -13.74 -4.31 -5.86
N GLY A 98 -13.10 -3.64 -6.82
CA GLY A 98 -12.22 -2.51 -6.55
C GLY A 98 -10.94 -2.91 -5.81
N SER A 99 -10.45 -4.14 -6.03
CA SER A 99 -9.20 -4.62 -5.45
C SER A 99 -8.16 -4.99 -6.50
N MET A 100 -6.89 -4.84 -6.13
CA MET A 100 -5.73 -5.32 -6.88
C MET A 100 -4.84 -6.12 -5.94
N ARG A 101 -4.25 -7.20 -6.44
CA ARG A 101 -3.40 -8.07 -5.63
C ARG A 101 -2.27 -8.69 -6.45
N VAL A 102 -1.10 -8.80 -5.85
CA VAL A 102 0.01 -9.60 -6.34
C VAL A 102 0.58 -10.41 -5.20
N ALA A 103 0.99 -11.64 -5.50
CA ALA A 103 1.63 -12.51 -4.52
C ALA A 103 2.92 -13.11 -5.09
N ARG A 104 3.91 -13.27 -4.22
CA ARG A 104 5.11 -14.08 -4.44
C ARG A 104 5.10 -15.20 -3.41
N VAL A 105 5.30 -16.43 -3.87
CA VAL A 105 5.42 -17.60 -3.00
C VAL A 105 6.86 -18.10 -3.09
N ASP A 106 7.48 -18.31 -1.94
CA ASP A 106 8.84 -18.83 -1.81
C ASP A 106 8.89 -19.88 -0.69
N GLY A 107 8.72 -21.15 -1.09
CA GLY A 107 8.54 -22.26 -0.15
C GLY A 107 7.34 -22.02 0.78
N ASN A 108 7.62 -21.91 2.08
CA ASN A 108 6.63 -21.68 3.13
C ASN A 108 6.27 -20.20 3.36
N ASN A 109 6.92 -19.31 2.61
CA ASN A 109 6.74 -17.87 2.71
C ASN A 109 5.81 -17.37 1.60
N VAL A 110 4.83 -16.55 1.96
CA VAL A 110 3.94 -15.89 1.02
C VAL A 110 3.98 -14.39 1.27
N TYR A 111 4.37 -13.64 0.25
CA TYR A 111 4.42 -12.18 0.26
C TYR A 111 3.31 -11.65 -0.63
N ARG A 112 2.56 -10.65 -0.17
CA ARG A 112 1.46 -10.07 -0.93
C ARG A 112 1.45 -8.55 -0.86
N VAL A 113 1.07 -7.94 -1.97
CA VAL A 113 0.56 -6.57 -2.02
C VAL A 113 -0.93 -6.67 -2.23
N LEU A 114 -1.71 -5.98 -1.38
CA LEU A 114 -3.16 -5.86 -1.52
C LEU A 114 -3.52 -4.38 -1.53
N CYS A 115 -4.22 -3.94 -2.57
CA CYS A 115 -4.78 -2.60 -2.66
C CYS A 115 -6.29 -2.65 -2.76
N GLN A 116 -6.95 -1.70 -2.10
CA GLN A 116 -8.40 -1.59 -2.05
C GLN A 116 -8.81 -0.12 -2.24
N LYS A 117 -9.71 0.14 -3.19
CA LYS A 117 -10.36 1.46 -3.34
C LYS A 117 -11.03 1.84 -2.02
N GLN A 118 -10.82 3.06 -1.56
CA GLN A 118 -11.51 3.56 -0.38
C GLN A 118 -12.93 4.02 -0.76
N PRO A 119 -13.92 3.82 0.12
CA PRO A 119 -15.22 4.45 -0.07
C PRO A 119 -15.04 5.97 0.06
N ASN A 120 -15.50 6.69 -0.96
CA ASN A 120 -15.66 8.14 -0.92
C ASN A 120 -16.80 8.54 0.01
#